data_AF-A0A940BAW2-F1
#
_entry.id   AF-A0A940BAW2-F1
#
_cell.length_a   1.000
_cell.length_b   1.000
_cell.length_c   1.000
_cell.angle_alpha   90.00
_cell.angle_beta   90.00
_cell.angle_gamma   90.00
#
_symmetry.space_group_name_H-M   'P 1'
#
loop_
_entity.id
_entity.type
_entity.pdbx_description
1 polymer ?
#
loop_
_entity_poly.entity_id
_entity_poly.type
_entity_poly.pdbx_seq_one_letter_code
_entity_poly.pdbx_strand_id
1 'polypeptide(L)'
;MTQVLFIQLSSPGKALHCLRLARLFSERGKRLMIAVEDEEQAQQLDRFLWVREKLSFIPHRLWQGEDADITEALERVLIAVGVPEDCRADVLVMVAP
;
A
#
# COMPACT_ATOMS: atom_id res chain seq x y z
N MET A 1 -17.09 7.34 10.93
CA MET A 1 -17.68 7.78 9.64
C MET A 1 -16.67 7.46 8.55
N THR A 2 -17.06 6.72 7.53
CA THR A 2 -16.18 6.34 6.41
C THR A 2 -16.05 7.50 5.43
N GLN A 3 -14.83 7.81 4.99
CA GLN A 3 -14.56 8.84 3.98
C GLN A 3 -13.89 8.18 2.76
N VAL A 4 -14.35 8.57 1.57
CA VAL A 4 -13.80 8.10 0.30
C VAL A 4 -13.30 9.33 -0.46
N LEU A 5 -12.04 9.30 -0.89
CA LEU A 5 -11.39 10.39 -1.61
C LEU A 5 -10.87 9.86 -2.96
N PHE A 6 -11.25 10.55 -4.03
CA PHE A 6 -10.69 10.31 -5.36
C PHE A 6 -9.61 11.35 -5.64
N ILE A 7 -8.39 10.89 -5.91
CA ILE A 7 -7.25 11.76 -6.17
C ILE A 7 -7.03 11.84 -7.68
N GLN A 8 -7.41 12.98 -8.27
CA GLN A 8 -7.09 13.26 -9.67
C GLN A 8 -5.59 13.52 -9.82
N LEU A 9 -4.93 12.73 -10.66
CA LEU A 9 -3.51 12.88 -10.95
C LEU A 9 -3.31 13.76 -12.18
N SER A 10 -2.44 14.76 -12.09
CA SER A 10 -2.10 15.65 -13.21
C SER A 10 -1.15 15.00 -14.23
N SER A 11 -0.50 13.89 -13.86
CA SER A 11 0.39 13.10 -14.71
C SER A 11 0.34 11.63 -14.33
N PRO A 12 0.74 10.72 -15.24
CA PRO A 12 0.90 9.30 -14.90
C PRO A 12 1.89 9.14 -13.74
N GLY A 13 1.54 8.31 -12.74
CA GLY A 13 2.41 8.08 -11.59
C GLY A 13 1.70 7.67 -10.31
N LYS A 14 0.79 6.69 -10.38
CA LYS A 14 0.09 6.16 -9.20
C LYS A 14 1.08 5.68 -8.13
N ALA A 15 2.17 5.01 -8.51
CA ALA A 15 3.19 4.50 -7.58
C ALA A 15 3.83 5.60 -6.71
N LEU A 16 4.13 6.77 -7.28
CA LEU A 16 4.68 7.91 -6.51
C LEU A 16 3.66 8.46 -5.51
N HIS A 17 2.38 8.43 -5.84
CA HIS A 17 1.33 8.86 -4.92
C HIS A 17 1.10 7.81 -3.83
N CYS A 18 1.14 6.52 -4.17
CA CYS A 18 1.12 5.42 -3.21
C CYS A 18 2.25 5.56 -2.18
N LEU A 19 3.47 5.86 -2.62
CA LEU A 19 4.61 6.12 -1.73
C LEU A 19 4.32 7.28 -0.77
N ARG A 20 3.81 8.42 -1.29
CA ARG A 20 3.51 9.58 -0.44
C ARG A 20 2.43 9.29 0.59
N LEU A 21 1.37 8.55 0.22
CA LEU A 21 0.31 8.15 1.14
C LEU A 21 0.82 7.14 2.17
N ALA A 22 1.56 6.12 1.73
CA ALA A 22 2.19 5.13 2.59
C ALA A 22 3.05 5.80 3.66
N ARG A 23 3.88 6.77 3.27
CA ARG A 23 4.68 7.58 4.20
C ARG A 23 3.80 8.39 5.16
N LEU A 24 2.90 9.21 4.63
CA LEU A 24 2.03 10.10 5.42
C LEU A 24 1.26 9.34 6.51
N PHE A 25 0.70 8.19 6.16
CA PHE A 25 -0.13 7.41 7.08
C PHE A 25 0.71 6.55 8.02
N SER A 26 1.80 5.94 7.56
CA SER A 26 2.69 5.17 8.44
C SER A 26 3.37 6.07 9.49
N GLU A 27 3.81 7.28 9.13
CA GLU A 27 4.36 8.28 10.07
C GLU A 27 3.32 8.74 11.11
N ARG A 28 2.03 8.70 10.77
CA ARG A 28 0.91 8.94 11.70
C ARG A 28 0.49 7.71 12.50
N GLY A 29 1.24 6.61 12.40
CA GLY A 29 0.98 5.36 13.09
C GLY A 29 -0.21 4.56 12.54
N LYS A 30 -0.74 4.92 11.36
CA LYS A 30 -1.87 4.25 10.72
C LYS A 30 -1.42 3.05 9.92
N ARG A 31 -2.23 1.98 9.93
CA ARG A 31 -2.08 0.81 9.05
C ARG A 31 -2.70 1.13 7.70
N LEU A 32 -1.92 0.99 6.63
CA LEU A 32 -2.32 1.30 5.26
C LEU A 32 -2.23 0.04 4.41
N MET A 33 -3.30 -0.24 3.66
CA MET A 33 -3.38 -1.29 2.65
C MET A 33 -3.38 -0.66 1.26
N ILE A 34 -2.52 -1.13 0.37
CA ILE A 34 -2.51 -0.79 -1.05
C ILE A 34 -3.04 -2.00 -1.81
N ALA A 35 -4.26 -1.87 -2.33
CA ALA A 35 -4.89 -2.87 -3.18
C ALA A 35 -4.51 -2.60 -4.63
N VAL A 36 -3.82 -3.56 -5.24
CA VAL A 36 -3.44 -3.55 -6.66
C VAL A 36 -4.24 -4.57 -7.45
N GLU A 37 -4.22 -4.45 -8.77
CA GLU A 37 -5.02 -5.28 -9.67
C GLU A 37 -4.46 -6.71 -9.81
N ASP A 38 -3.14 -6.84 -9.92
CA ASP A 38 -2.46 -8.11 -10.18
C ASP A 38 -1.10 -8.19 -9.47
N GLU A 39 -0.51 -9.38 -9.50
CA GLU A 39 0.79 -9.66 -8.88
C GLU A 39 1.93 -8.86 -9.53
N GLU A 40 1.85 -8.59 -10.83
CA GLU A 40 2.88 -7.84 -11.54
C GLU A 40 2.93 -6.40 -11.00
N GLN A 41 1.78 -5.75 -10.88
CA GLN A 41 1.61 -4.43 -10.29
C GLN A 41 2.06 -4.42 -8.82
N ALA A 42 1.77 -5.47 -8.06
CA ALA A 42 2.19 -5.61 -6.68
C ALA A 42 3.72 -5.62 -6.56
N GLN A 43 4.39 -6.46 -7.34
CA GLN A 43 5.84 -6.57 -7.36
C GLN A 43 6.52 -5.30 -7.90
N GLN A 44 5.94 -4.67 -8.94
CA GLN A 44 6.45 -3.41 -9.46
C GLN A 44 6.39 -2.30 -8.41
N LEU A 45 5.29 -2.22 -7.65
CA LEU A 45 5.12 -1.24 -6.59
C LEU A 45 6.06 -1.51 -5.41
N ASP A 46 6.18 -2.76 -4.96
CA ASP A 46 7.11 -3.17 -3.91
C ASP A 46 8.56 -2.76 -4.25
N ARG A 47 9.04 -3.15 -5.44
CA ARG A 47 10.36 -2.71 -5.94
C ARG A 47 10.49 -1.19 -6.00
N PHE A 48 9.45 -0.48 -6.41
CA PHE A 48 9.47 0.98 -6.47
C PHE A 48 9.62 1.62 -5.09
N LEU A 49 8.90 1.12 -4.07
CA LEU A 49 9.00 1.59 -2.69
C LEU A 49 10.39 1.34 -2.11
N TRP A 50 11.02 0.20 -2.42
CA TRP A 50 12.40 -0.10 -2.02
C TRP A 50 13.46 0.80 -2.68
N VAL A 51 13.34 1.08 -3.98
CA VAL A 51 14.40 1.74 -4.77
C VAL A 51 14.41 3.27 -4.59
N ARG A 52 13.25 3.89 -4.39
CA ARG A 52 13.09 5.35 -4.57
C ARG A 52 13.54 6.21 -3.38
N GLU A 53 13.71 5.69 -2.16
CA GLU A 53 14.10 6.53 -1.02
C GLU A 53 15.28 5.94 -0.22
N LYS A 54 16.52 6.24 -0.67
CA LYS A 54 17.76 5.96 0.08
C LYS A 54 17.83 6.56 1.50
N LEU A 55 16.90 7.47 1.85
CA LEU A 55 16.83 8.19 3.13
C LEU A 55 15.47 8.04 3.83
N SER A 56 14.54 7.23 3.31
CA SER A 56 13.22 6.99 3.94
C SER A 56 12.82 5.56 3.69
N PHE A 57 13.37 4.65 4.49
CA PHE A 57 12.87 3.30 4.53
C PHE A 57 11.42 3.33 5.04
N ILE A 58 10.47 2.93 4.19
CA ILE A 58 9.09 2.68 4.59
C ILE A 58 8.97 1.17 4.84
N PRO A 59 8.82 0.70 6.08
CA PRO A 59 8.59 -0.71 6.37
C PRO A 59 7.28 -1.16 5.73
N HIS A 60 7.38 -1.94 4.67
CA HIS A 60 6.25 -2.46 3.91
C HIS A 60 6.40 -3.97 3.69
N ARG A 61 5.27 -4.65 3.49
CA ARG A 61 5.21 -6.07 3.17
C ARG A 61 4.31 -6.30 1.96
N LEU A 62 4.81 -7.05 0.99
CA LEU A 62 4.02 -7.63 -0.08
C LEU A 62 3.29 -8.88 0.45
N TRP A 63 1.98 -8.92 0.31
CA TRP A 63 1.14 -10.06 0.69
C TRP A 63 0.79 -10.88 -0.54
N GLN A 64 1.16 -12.17 -0.52
CA GLN A 64 1.01 -13.10 -1.65
C GLN A 64 -0.08 -14.17 -1.43
N GLY A 65 -1.09 -13.90 -0.61
CA GLY A 65 -2.28 -14.75 -0.45
C GLY A 65 -2.06 -16.07 0.31
N GLU A 66 -0.85 -16.64 0.29
CA GLU A 66 -0.55 -17.96 0.87
C GLU A 66 0.19 -17.89 2.22
N ASP A 67 0.80 -16.75 2.56
CA ASP A 67 1.59 -16.56 3.78
C ASP A 67 0.84 -15.78 4.87
N ALA A 68 0.97 -16.31 6.09
CA ALA A 68 0.68 -15.79 7.43
C ALA A 68 -0.29 -14.59 7.54
N ASP A 69 -1.37 -14.85 8.28
CA ASP A 69 -2.33 -13.92 8.86
C ASP A 69 -1.91 -12.44 8.73
N ILE A 70 -2.59 -11.69 7.84
CA ILE A 70 -2.27 -10.28 7.57
C ILE A 70 -2.36 -9.41 8.84
N THR A 71 -3.06 -9.95 9.84
CA THR A 71 -3.21 -9.46 11.20
C THR A 71 -1.91 -9.47 12.00
N GLU A 72 -0.99 -10.42 11.73
CA GLU A 72 0.31 -10.56 12.39
C GLU A 72 1.43 -9.72 11.76
N ALA A 73 1.18 -9.11 10.59
CA ALA A 73 2.16 -8.23 9.97
C ALA A 73 2.51 -7.04 10.90
N LEU A 74 3.81 -6.89 11.16
CA LEU A 74 4.37 -5.81 11.98
C LEU A 74 4.47 -4.50 11.18
N GLU A 75 4.59 -4.63 9.87
CA GLU A 75 4.68 -3.53 8.92
C GLU A 75 3.34 -2.79 8.88
N ARG A 76 3.43 -1.45 8.85
CA ARG A 76 2.24 -0.60 8.77
C ARG A 76 1.73 -0.44 7.35
N VAL A 77 2.55 -0.78 6.35
CA VAL A 77 2.20 -0.65 4.94
C VAL A 77 2.15 -2.04 4.32
N LEU A 78 1.00 -2.39 3.75
CA LEU A 78 0.77 -3.67 3.11
C LEU A 78 0.42 -3.44 1.64
N ILE A 79 0.94 -4.29 0.76
CA ILE A 79 0.57 -4.34 -0.66
C ILE A 79 -0.08 -5.70 -0.90
N ALA A 80 -1.28 -5.72 -1.47
CA ALA A 80 -2.02 -6.93 -1.75
C ALA A 80 -2.71 -6.86 -3.12
N VAL A 81 -2.86 -8.01 -3.77
CA VAL A 81 -3.75 -8.14 -4.92
C VAL A 81 -5.19 -8.16 -4.41
N GLY A 82 -5.99 -7.19 -4.84
CA GLY A 82 -7.32 -6.96 -4.30
C GLY A 82 -7.33 -6.53 -2.84
N VAL A 83 -8.50 -6.67 -2.19
CA VAL A 83 -8.68 -6.40 -0.77
C VAL A 83 -8.88 -7.73 -0.05
N PRO A 84 -7.98 -8.13 0.87
CA PRO A 84 -8.16 -9.33 1.69
C PRO A 84 -9.43 -9.24 2.54
N GLU A 85 -10.13 -10.35 2.74
CA GLU A 85 -11.37 -10.38 3.56
C GLU A 85 -11.12 -9.89 5.00
N ASP A 86 -9.99 -10.30 5.60
CA ASP A 86 -9.59 -9.93 6.97
C ASP A 86 -8.73 -8.65 7.04
N CYS A 87 -8.87 -7.73 6.08
CA CYS A 87 -8.10 -6.50 6.04
C CYS A 87 -8.41 -5.58 7.25
N ARG A 88 -7.46 -5.46 8.19
CA ARG A 88 -7.53 -4.54 9.34
C ARG A 88 -6.74 -3.24 9.14
N ALA A 89 -6.87 -2.62 7.99
CA ALA A 89 -6.23 -1.33 7.71
C ALA A 89 -7.08 -0.14 8.19
N ASP A 90 -6.42 0.91 8.68
CA ASP A 90 -7.07 2.20 8.93
C ASP A 90 -7.38 2.94 7.61
N VAL A 91 -6.55 2.70 6.58
CA VAL A 91 -6.61 3.37 5.28
C VAL A 91 -6.46 2.35 4.16
N LEU A 92 -7.38 2.40 3.20
CA LEU A 92 -7.31 1.63 1.96
C LEU A 92 -6.99 2.55 0.79
N VAL A 93 -5.94 2.19 0.03
CA VAL A 93 -5.55 2.83 -1.23
C VAL A 93 -5.83 1.84 -2.35
N MET A 94 -6.84 2.13 -3.17
CA MET A 94 -7.17 1.31 -4.34
C MET A 94 -6.44 1.88 -5.56
N VAL A 95 -5.55 1.07 -6.15
CA VAL A 95 -4.77 1.41 -7.35
C VAL A 95 -5.45 0.87 -8.60
N ALA A 96 -6.16 -0.25 -8.47
CA ALA A 96 -7.03 -0.82 -9.49
C ALA A 96 -8.12 0.19 -9.91
N PRO A 97 -8.48 0.23 -11.20
CA PRO A 97 -9.55 1.08 -11.74
C PRO A 97 -10.95 0.71 -11.23
#